data_AF-A0A942Y429-F1
#
_entry.id   AF-A0A942Y429-F1
#
_cell.length_a   1.000
_cell.length_b   1.000
_cell.length_c   1.000
_cell.angle_alpha   90.00
_cell.angle_beta   90.00
_cell.angle_gamma   90.00
#
_symmetry.space_group_name_H-M   'P 1'
#
loop_
_entity.id
_entity.type
_entity.pdbx_description
1 polymer ?
#
loop_
_entity_poly.entity_id
_entity_poly.type
_entity_poly.pdbx_seq_one_letter_code
_entity_poly.pdbx_strand_id
1 'polypeptide(L)'
;MILDRKSEKYSYNQIKEKLKSYIFPANSLNFIVDRKLQVKMSGNQIVEYILANLQRRQILELIEMLEIIKNRNSNIINYLEYILNGINQHKERN
;
A
#
# COMPACT_ATOMS: atom_id res chain seq x y z
N MET A 1 1.27 -23.56 0.52
CA MET A 1 0.50 -22.53 1.26
C MET A 1 -0.58 -22.04 0.31
N ILE A 2 -1.84 -22.33 0.62
CA ILE A 2 -2.99 -22.12 -0.27
C ILE A 2 -3.26 -20.61 -0.30
N LEU A 3 -2.87 -19.94 -1.39
CA LEU A 3 -3.37 -18.60 -1.70
C LEU A 3 -4.89 -18.70 -1.82
N ASP A 4 -5.58 -18.14 -0.83
CA ASP A 4 -7.01 -18.23 -0.68
C ASP A 4 -7.69 -17.63 -1.92
N ARG A 5 -8.53 -18.40 -2.62
CA ARG A 5 -9.18 -18.05 -3.90
C ARG A 5 -10.05 -16.78 -3.84
N LYS A 6 -10.16 -16.14 -2.68
CA LYS A 6 -10.90 -14.88 -2.47
C LYS A 6 -10.17 -13.66 -3.05
N SER A 7 -8.84 -13.66 -3.11
CA SER A 7 -8.06 -12.50 -3.55
C SER A 7 -8.19 -12.21 -5.06
N GLU A 8 -8.42 -13.23 -5.89
CA GLU A 8 -8.61 -13.06 -7.33
C GLU A 8 -9.92 -12.34 -7.72
N LYS A 9 -10.92 -12.29 -6.83
CA LYS A 9 -12.28 -11.80 -7.15
C LYS A 9 -12.49 -10.29 -7.08
N TYR A 10 -11.53 -9.50 -6.58
CA TYR A 10 -11.76 -8.06 -6.42
C TYR A 10 -11.62 -7.29 -7.73
N SER A 11 -12.65 -6.57 -8.15
CA SER A 11 -12.52 -5.60 -9.25
C SER A 11 -11.52 -4.50 -8.89
N TYR A 12 -11.00 -3.79 -9.89
CA TYR A 12 -10.07 -2.67 -9.66
C TYR A 12 -10.66 -1.63 -8.68
N ASN A 13 -11.94 -1.31 -8.82
CA ASN A 13 -12.62 -0.39 -7.91
C ASN A 13 -12.71 -0.95 -6.48
N GLN A 14 -12.96 -2.26 -6.32
CA GLN A 14 -12.97 -2.88 -4.99
C GLN A 14 -11.59 -2.88 -4.33
N ILE A 15 -10.52 -3.09 -5.11
CA ILE A 15 -9.14 -2.97 -4.63
C ILE A 15 -8.86 -1.54 -4.17
N LYS A 16 -9.22 -0.56 -4.98
CA LYS A 16 -9.04 0.87 -4.67
C LYS A 16 -9.76 1.26 -3.38
N GLU A 17 -11.02 0.87 -3.23
CA GLU A 17 -11.80 1.18 -2.02
C GLU A 17 -11.25 0.47 -0.78
N LYS A 18 -10.78 -0.78 -0.91
CA LYS A 18 -10.10 -1.47 0.19
C LYS A 18 -8.84 -0.73 0.62
N LEU A 19 -7.95 -0.38 -0.31
CA LEU A 19 -6.73 0.38 0.00
C LEU A 19 -7.07 1.70 0.70
N LYS A 20 -8.04 2.46 0.18
CA LYS A 20 -8.51 3.69 0.82
C LYS A 20 -8.92 3.46 2.27
N SER A 21 -9.66 2.39 2.57
CA SER A 21 -10.14 2.11 3.93
C SER A 21 -9.02 1.93 4.96
N TYR A 22 -7.83 1.46 4.55
CA TYR A 22 -6.67 1.33 5.44
C TYR A 22 -5.80 2.60 5.47
N ILE A 23 -5.76 3.36 4.38
CA ILE A 23 -4.83 4.47 4.19
C ILE A 23 -5.44 5.81 4.64
N PHE A 24 -6.74 6.03 4.46
CA PHE A 24 -7.41 7.28 4.80
C PHE A 24 -7.29 7.70 6.28
N PRO A 25 -7.35 6.78 7.27
CA PRO A 25 -7.17 7.13 8.68
C PRO A 25 -5.83 7.81 8.98
N ALA A 26 -4.82 7.66 8.12
CA ALA A 26 -3.52 8.28 8.31
C ALA A 26 -3.46 9.78 7.96
N ASN A 27 -4.52 10.35 7.36
CA ASN A 27 -4.62 11.72 6.82
C ASN A 27 -3.58 12.06 5.72
N SER A 28 -2.30 11.96 6.03
CA SER A 28 -1.18 12.13 5.12
C SER A 28 0.06 11.41 5.65
N LEU A 29 0.82 10.74 4.78
CA LEU A 29 2.12 10.14 5.13
C LEU A 29 3.26 10.92 4.49
N ASN A 30 4.34 11.08 5.24
CA ASN A 30 5.60 11.58 4.72
C ASN A 30 6.47 10.38 4.37
N PHE A 31 6.91 10.27 3.12
CA PHE A 31 7.85 9.21 2.74
C PHE A 31 8.89 9.72 1.74
N ILE A 32 10.00 8.99 1.68
CA ILE A 32 11.18 9.36 0.90
C ILE A 32 11.00 8.77 -0.50
N VAL A 33 10.79 9.62 -1.51
CA VAL A 33 10.55 9.21 -2.92
C VAL A 33 11.87 8.97 -3.66
N ASP A 34 12.92 9.68 -3.26
CA ASP A 34 14.29 9.63 -3.75
C ASP A 34 15.21 9.95 -2.56
N ARG A 35 16.49 9.56 -2.58
CA ARG A 35 17.50 9.65 -1.50
C ARG A 35 17.56 10.98 -0.73
N LYS A 36 16.92 12.05 -1.21
CA LYS A 36 16.80 13.35 -0.54
C LYS A 36 15.41 14.01 -0.57
N LEU A 37 14.43 13.47 -1.31
CA LEU A 37 13.12 14.10 -1.45
C LEU A 37 12.09 13.42 -0.54
N GLN A 38 11.83 14.04 0.61
CA GLN A 38 10.64 13.74 1.41
C GLN A 38 9.42 14.39 0.77
N VAL A 39 8.43 13.57 0.41
CA VAL A 39 7.16 14.04 -0.12
C VAL A 39 6.07 13.71 0.89
N LYS A 40 5.25 14.71 1.19
CA LYS A 40 4.00 14.52 1.92
C LYS A 40 2.92 14.15 0.92
N MET A 41 2.33 12.97 1.07
CA MET A 41 1.22 12.51 0.24
C MET A 41 -0.05 12.34 1.07
N SER A 42 -1.17 12.81 0.53
CA SER A 42 -2.51 12.51 1.02
C SER A 42 -2.85 11.03 0.84
N GLY A 43 -3.84 10.53 1.58
CA GLY A 43 -4.31 9.16 1.43
C GLY A 43 -4.69 8.77 0.00
N ASN A 44 -5.31 9.68 -0.76
CA ASN A 44 -5.61 9.46 -2.18
C ASN A 44 -4.34 9.30 -3.03
N GLN A 45 -3.35 10.18 -2.84
CA GLN A 45 -2.10 10.12 -3.58
C GLN A 45 -1.35 8.81 -3.29
N ILE A 46 -1.38 8.33 -2.05
CA ILE A 46 -0.76 7.05 -1.66
C ILE A 46 -1.44 5.88 -2.38
N VAL A 47 -2.78 5.87 -2.43
CA VAL A 47 -3.55 4.82 -3.13
C VAL A 47 -3.19 4.80 -4.62
N GLU A 48 -3.23 5.96 -5.28
CA GLU A 48 -2.85 6.05 -6.71
C GLU A 48 -1.38 5.63 -6.93
N TYR A 49 -0.47 6.03 -6.03
CA TYR A 49 0.93 5.66 -6.09
C TYR A 49 1.12 4.14 -6.02
N ILE A 50 0.42 3.46 -5.11
CA ILE A 50 0.45 2.00 -5.00
C ILE A 50 -0.10 1.35 -6.28
N LEU A 51 -1.26 1.80 -6.76
CA LEU A 51 -1.92 1.23 -7.94
C LEU A 51 -1.08 1.40 -9.22
N ALA A 52 -0.30 2.49 -9.33
CA ALA A 52 0.55 2.76 -10.47
C ALA A 52 1.87 1.96 -10.47
N ASN A 53 2.33 1.49 -9.31
CA ASN A 53 3.69 0.94 -9.17
C ASN A 53 3.76 -0.52 -8.74
N LEU A 54 2.66 -1.09 -8.24
CA LEU A 54 2.59 -2.50 -7.88
C LEU A 54 1.73 -3.28 -8.87
N GLN A 55 2.14 -4.50 -9.16
CA GLN A 55 1.31 -5.43 -9.90
C GLN A 55 0.12 -5.85 -9.05
N ARG A 56 -1.00 -6.19 -9.71
CA ARG A 56 -2.25 -6.61 -9.06
C ARG A 56 -2.03 -7.64 -7.95
N ARG A 57 -1.21 -8.66 -8.20
CA ARG A 57 -0.89 -9.70 -7.22
C ARG A 57 -0.25 -9.11 -5.95
N GLN A 58 0.74 -8.24 -6.10
CA GLN A 58 1.42 -7.57 -4.98
C GLN A 58 0.45 -6.67 -4.20
N ILE A 59 -0.50 -6.03 -4.89
CA ILE A 59 -1.54 -5.21 -4.25
C ILE A 59 -2.48 -6.08 -3.41
N LEU A 60 -2.85 -7.26 -3.90
CA LEU A 60 -3.69 -8.19 -3.14
C LEU A 60 -2.98 -8.72 -1.90
N GLU A 61 -1.70 -9.11 -2.04
CA GLU A 61 -0.84 -9.51 -0.91
C GLU A 61 -0.72 -8.36 0.12
N LEU A 62 -0.55 -7.11 -0.34
CA LEU A 62 -0.54 -5.93 0.53
C LEU A 62 -1.86 -5.77 1.31
N ILE A 63 -3.00 -5.91 0.64
CA ILE A 63 -4.32 -5.80 1.28
C ILE A 63 -4.48 -6.87 2.37
N GLU A 64 -4.06 -8.11 2.11
CA GLU A 64 -4.10 -9.18 3.09
C GLU A 64 -3.24 -8.86 4.32
N MET A 65 -2.03 -8.33 4.10
CA MET A 65 -1.15 -7.92 5.20
C MET A 65 -1.73 -6.75 6.01
N LEU A 66 -2.34 -5.75 5.36
CA LEU A 66 -3.00 -4.65 6.04
C LEU A 66 -4.18 -5.12 6.89
N GLU A 67 -4.96 -6.09 6.40
CA GLU A 67 -6.05 -6.71 7.15
C GLU A 67 -5.52 -7.44 8.40
N ILE A 68 -4.44 -8.22 8.27
CA ILE A 68 -3.80 -8.90 9.41
C ILE A 68 -3.30 -7.89 10.45
N ILE A 69 -2.64 -6.81 10.02
CA ILE A 69 -2.11 -5.76 10.91
C ILE A 69 -3.25 -5.06 11.66
N LYS A 70 -4.32 -4.71 10.93
CA LYS A 70 -5.53 -4.11 11.51
C LYS A 70 -6.16 -5.02 12.56
N ASN A 71 -6.32 -6.31 12.25
CA ASN A 71 -6.90 -7.30 13.17
C ASN A 71 -6.03 -7.54 14.42
N ARG A 72 -4.74 -7.19 14.36
CA ARG A 72 -3.82 -7.22 15.50
C ARG A 72 -3.69 -5.88 16.23
N ASN A 73 -4.51 -4.87 15.90
CA ASN A 73 -4.40 -3.50 16.41
C ASN A 73 -2.98 -2.91 16.30
N SER A 74 -2.22 -3.35 15.30
CA SER A 74 -0.84 -2.91 15.07
C SER A 74 -0.81 -1.64 14.22
N ASN A 75 0.29 -0.90 14.26
CA ASN A 75 0.41 0.37 13.56
C ASN A 75 0.54 0.17 12.03
N ILE A 76 -0.57 0.42 11.33
CA ILE A 76 -0.68 0.35 9.86
C ILE A 76 0.24 1.37 9.16
N ILE A 77 0.47 2.53 9.77
CA ILE A 77 1.24 3.63 9.16
C ILE A 77 2.68 3.21 8.89
N ASN A 78 3.36 2.64 9.89
CA ASN A 78 4.77 2.24 9.75
C ASN A 78 4.93 1.17 8.65
N TYR A 79 3.95 0.27 8.52
CA TYR A 79 3.98 -0.74 7.46
C TYR A 79 3.79 -0.13 6.08
N LEU A 80 2.85 0.82 5.94
CA LEU A 80 2.67 1.57 4.69
C LEU A 80 3.94 2.34 4.30
N GLU A 81 4.60 3.01 5.24
CA GLU A 81 5.88 3.70 5.00
C GLU A 81 6.96 2.74 4.50
N TYR A 82 7.07 1.56 5.11
CA TYR A 82 7.99 0.52 4.67
C TYR A 82 7.74 0.08 3.22
N ILE A 83 6.48 -0.18 2.86
CA ILE A 83 6.09 -0.58 1.51
C ILE A 83 6.40 0.53 0.49
N LEU A 84 6.07 1.78 0.82
CA LEU A 84 6.33 2.93 -0.06
C LEU A 84 7.82 3.13 -0.31
N ASN A 85 8.65 3.00 0.74
CA ASN A 85 10.10 3.05 0.60
C ASN A 85 10.64 1.90 -0.27
N GLY A 86 10.08 0.69 -0.13
CA GLY A 86 10.45 -0.47 -0.95
C GLY A 86 10.16 -0.26 -2.44
N ILE A 87 9.00 0.33 -2.78
CA ILE A 87 8.65 0.68 -4.16
C ILE A 87 9.69 1.62 -4.78
N ASN A 88 10.13 2.64 -4.02
CA ASN A 88 11.08 3.64 -4.51
C ASN A 88 12.47 3.05 -4.73
N GLN A 89 12.96 2.22 -3.82
CA GLN A 89 14.25 1.55 -3.96
C GLN A 89 14.31 0.61 -5.16
N HIS A 90 13.18 -0.01 -5.52
CA HIS A 90 13.10 -0.83 -6.74
C HIS A 90 13.14 0.01 -8.03
N LYS A 91 12.64 1.23 -8.01
CA LYS A 91 12.75 2.15 -9.15
C LYS A 91 14.16 2.67 -9.37
N GLU A 92 14.91 2.97 -8.29
CA GLU A 92 16.30 3.44 -8.40
C GLU A 92 17.27 2.40 -8.99
N ARG A 93 16.87 1.12 -9.05
CA ARG A 93 17.71 0.01 -9.51
C ARG A 93 17.47 -0.41 -10.97
N ASN A 94 16.41 0.09 -11.60
CA ASN A 94 16.03 -0.18 -12.99
C ASN A 94 16.15 1.08 -13.83
#